data_AF-A0A7M3YXZ5-F1
#
_entry.id   AF-A0A7M3YXZ5-F1
#
_cell.length_a   1.000
_cell.length_b   1.000
_cell.length_c   1.000
_cell.angle_alpha   90.00
_cell.angle_beta   90.00
_cell.angle_gamma   90.00
#
_symmetry.space_group_name_H-M   'P 1'
#
loop_
_entity.id
_entity.type
_entity.pdbx_description
1 polymer ?
#
loop_
_entity_poly.entity_id
_entity_poly.type
_entity_poly.pdbx_seq_one_letter_code
_entity_poly.pdbx_strand_id
1 'polypeptide(L)'
;MTSTPAFHYHPTVVFDGPYWVHDFSRPSPEGWEAPHPYSVGRYDERRPAMYTTELFGGVRDHHVGLDLGGPVNTLIHAFGEGEIAEIALNDEDGSYGPTLITKHTLRLPSVVGGPLEDETRTFWVLYGHLSWNSIAQWKKGDRFMQGDVLAAMGDESENGGWPPHVHVQMTWEAPVDG
;
A
#
# COMPACT_ATOMS: atom_id res chain seq x y z
N MET A 1 6.14 32.86 -10.26
CA MET A 1 5.34 31.92 -9.44
C MET A 1 5.32 30.60 -10.19
N THR A 2 6.19 29.67 -9.83
CA THR A 2 6.20 28.33 -10.43
C THR A 2 4.99 27.58 -9.89
N SER A 3 4.00 27.35 -10.75
CA SER A 3 2.87 26.47 -10.45
C SER A 3 3.42 25.12 -10.03
N THR A 4 3.21 24.72 -8.77
CA THR A 4 3.36 23.32 -8.38
C THR A 4 2.51 22.49 -9.34
N PRO A 5 3.04 21.42 -9.96
CA PRO A 5 2.20 20.56 -10.79
C PRO A 5 1.06 20.03 -9.92
N ALA A 6 -0.17 20.33 -10.32
CA ALA A 6 -1.36 19.81 -9.64
C ALA A 6 -1.47 18.32 -9.98
N PHE A 7 -1.04 17.46 -9.07
CA PHE A 7 -1.31 16.03 -9.18
C PHE A 7 -2.82 15.80 -9.05
N HIS A 8 -3.39 14.99 -9.94
CA HIS A 8 -4.82 14.71 -9.96
C HIS A 8 -5.29 13.91 -8.73
N TYR A 9 -4.37 13.21 -8.08
CA TYR A 9 -4.62 12.32 -6.96
C TYR A 9 -3.95 12.83 -5.69
N HIS A 10 -4.59 12.54 -4.56
CA HIS A 10 -3.99 12.79 -3.26
C HIS A 10 -2.88 11.75 -3.00
N PRO A 11 -1.76 12.10 -2.34
CA PRO A 11 -0.78 11.10 -1.93
C PRO A 11 -1.39 10.08 -0.96
N THR A 12 -1.15 8.79 -1.19
CA THR A 12 -1.57 7.73 -0.25
C THR A 12 -0.89 7.89 1.10
N VAL A 13 0.42 8.19 1.09
CA VAL A 13 1.18 8.54 2.28
C VAL A 13 1.86 9.88 2.02
N VAL A 14 1.79 10.78 2.99
CA VAL A 14 2.49 12.07 2.94
C VAL A 14 3.82 11.92 3.67
N PHE A 15 4.91 11.94 2.92
CA PHE A 15 6.26 12.01 3.51
C PHE A 15 6.58 13.46 3.84
N ASP A 16 6.74 13.77 5.12
CA ASP A 16 7.14 15.10 5.60
C ASP A 16 8.67 15.27 5.73
N GLY A 17 9.42 14.27 5.28
CA GLY A 17 10.88 14.22 5.34
C GLY A 17 11.49 13.40 4.20
N PRO A 18 12.82 13.20 4.20
CA PRO A 18 13.49 12.37 3.21
C PRO A 18 13.02 10.92 3.30
N TYR A 19 13.15 10.18 2.21
CA TYR A 19 12.83 8.76 2.14
C TYR A 19 13.95 7.97 1.48
N TRP A 20 14.05 6.69 1.84
CA TRP A 20 14.99 5.75 1.23
C TRP A 20 14.27 4.86 0.20
N VAL A 21 14.88 4.62 -0.96
CA VAL A 21 14.35 3.64 -1.92
C VAL A 21 15.13 2.35 -1.78
N HIS A 22 14.44 1.30 -1.35
CA HIS A 22 15.04 -0.03 -1.19
C HIS A 22 15.42 -0.64 -2.54
N ASP A 23 16.35 -1.60 -2.47
CA ASP A 23 16.75 -2.47 -3.57
C ASP A 23 16.73 -3.90 -3.02
N PHE A 24 15.55 -4.51 -3.02
CA PHE A 24 15.34 -5.84 -2.45
C PHE A 24 15.68 -6.97 -3.43
N SER A 25 16.24 -6.63 -4.60
CA SER A 25 16.80 -7.62 -5.55
C SER A 25 18.00 -8.39 -4.98
N ARG A 26 18.56 -7.89 -3.88
CA ARG A 26 19.63 -8.49 -3.09
C ARG A 26 19.27 -8.43 -1.60
N PRO A 27 19.83 -9.33 -0.78
CA PRO A 27 19.69 -9.23 0.67
C PRO A 27 20.22 -7.88 1.18
N SER A 28 19.51 -7.30 2.13
CA SER A 28 20.04 -6.18 2.91
C SER A 28 21.29 -6.61 3.67
N PRO A 29 22.31 -5.75 3.80
CA PRO A 29 23.46 -6.05 4.66
C PRO A 29 23.02 -6.33 6.10
N GLU A 30 23.74 -7.21 6.78
CA GLU A 30 23.52 -7.45 8.22
C GLU A 30 23.68 -6.14 9.01
N GLY A 31 22.73 -5.86 9.91
CA GLY A 31 22.73 -4.64 10.72
C GLY A 31 22.42 -3.36 9.94
N TRP A 32 21.93 -3.47 8.70
CA TRP A 32 21.48 -2.30 7.95
C TRP A 32 20.20 -1.72 8.56
N GLU A 33 20.18 -0.41 8.76
CA GLU A 33 19.01 0.35 9.16
C GLU A 33 18.67 1.40 8.08
N ALA A 34 17.38 1.65 7.90
CA ALA A 34 16.94 2.69 6.98
C ALA A 34 17.43 4.07 7.46
N PRO A 35 18.13 4.86 6.61
CA PRO A 35 18.71 6.14 7.03
C PRO A 35 17.67 7.25 7.21
N HIS A 36 16.40 6.95 6.90
CA HIS A 36 15.29 7.89 6.87
C HIS A 36 14.05 7.27 7.50
N PRO A 37 13.17 8.08 8.10
CA PRO A 37 11.94 7.58 8.71
C PRO A 37 10.98 6.99 7.67
N TYR A 38 11.06 7.45 6.42
CA TYR A 38 10.26 6.97 5.31
C TYR A 38 11.07 6.10 4.36
N SER A 39 10.40 5.14 3.72
CA SER A 39 11.03 4.34 2.68
C SER A 39 10.05 3.88 1.60
N VAL A 40 10.59 3.41 0.48
CA VAL A 40 9.83 2.90 -0.65
C VAL A 40 10.40 1.56 -1.11
N GLY A 41 9.57 0.52 -1.09
CA GLY A 41 9.81 -0.74 -1.79
C GLY A 41 9.21 -0.66 -3.20
N ARG A 42 9.93 -1.14 -4.22
CA ARG A 42 9.58 -0.89 -5.62
C ARG A 42 8.44 -1.79 -6.11
N TYR A 43 7.72 -1.27 -7.09
CA TYR A 43 6.74 -2.02 -7.89
C TYR A 43 7.44 -2.97 -8.87
N ASP A 44 6.84 -4.14 -9.08
CA ASP A 44 7.29 -5.17 -10.01
C ASP A 44 8.73 -5.64 -9.72
N GLU A 45 9.03 -5.80 -8.42
CA GLU A 45 10.38 -6.08 -7.94
C GLU A 45 10.55 -7.56 -7.59
N ARG A 46 11.59 -8.19 -8.12
CA ARG A 46 12.01 -9.53 -7.70
C ARG A 46 12.82 -9.43 -6.39
N ARG A 47 12.36 -10.12 -5.35
CA ARG A 47 12.86 -10.13 -3.96
C ARG A 47 13.19 -11.55 -3.47
N PRO A 48 14.30 -12.15 -3.94
CA PRO A 48 14.60 -13.58 -3.73
C PRO A 48 14.87 -13.97 -2.28
N ALA A 49 15.15 -13.03 -1.39
CA ALA A 49 15.51 -13.28 0.00
C ALA A 49 14.43 -12.86 1.02
N MET A 50 13.25 -12.41 0.56
CA MET A 50 12.28 -11.74 1.43
C MET A 50 11.16 -12.66 1.93
N TYR A 51 10.61 -13.52 1.07
CA TYR A 51 9.43 -14.33 1.38
C TYR A 51 9.84 -15.71 1.91
N THR A 52 10.38 -15.73 3.13
CA THR A 52 11.00 -16.94 3.71
C THR A 52 10.09 -17.73 4.64
N THR A 53 8.90 -17.23 4.98
CA THR A 53 7.95 -17.95 5.85
C THR A 53 7.32 -19.14 5.13
N GLU A 54 6.78 -20.10 5.89
CA GLU A 54 6.15 -21.32 5.34
C GLU A 54 4.99 -21.00 4.37
N LEU A 55 4.30 -19.87 4.59
CA LEU A 55 3.22 -19.34 3.77
C LEU A 55 3.58 -19.32 2.28
N PHE A 56 4.84 -19.01 1.95
CA PHE A 56 5.27 -18.80 0.58
C PHE A 56 5.83 -20.06 -0.10
N GLY A 57 5.95 -21.16 0.63
CA GLY A 57 6.43 -22.45 0.11
C GLY A 57 7.80 -22.39 -0.59
N GLY A 58 8.59 -21.33 -0.37
CA GLY A 58 9.88 -21.09 -1.02
C GLY A 58 9.82 -20.78 -2.53
N VAL A 59 8.64 -20.53 -3.10
CA VAL A 59 8.47 -20.32 -4.56
C VAL A 59 8.15 -18.89 -4.94
N ARG A 60 7.63 -18.09 -4.00
CA ARG A 60 7.31 -16.69 -4.25
C ARG A 60 8.55 -15.84 -4.04
N ASP A 61 8.92 -15.07 -5.06
CA ASP A 61 9.94 -14.03 -4.96
C ASP A 61 9.52 -12.71 -5.61
N HIS A 62 8.32 -12.61 -6.20
CA HIS A 62 7.93 -11.43 -6.96
C HIS A 62 6.97 -10.51 -6.19
N HIS A 63 7.29 -9.22 -6.13
CA HIS A 63 6.49 -8.19 -5.49
C HIS A 63 5.66 -7.40 -6.52
N VAL A 64 4.34 -7.54 -6.46
CA VAL A 64 3.39 -6.96 -7.44
C VAL A 64 2.64 -5.73 -6.92
N GLY A 65 3.09 -5.16 -5.80
CA GLY A 65 2.58 -3.90 -5.23
C GLY A 65 3.68 -2.86 -5.05
N LEU A 66 3.35 -1.77 -4.36
CA LEU A 66 4.29 -0.75 -3.92
C LEU A 66 4.26 -0.69 -2.39
N ASP A 67 5.43 -0.65 -1.75
CA ASP A 67 5.51 -0.54 -0.29
C ASP A 67 5.92 0.88 0.08
N LEU A 68 5.13 1.53 0.95
CA LEU A 68 5.45 2.86 1.48
C LEU A 68 5.68 2.71 2.99
N GLY A 69 6.94 2.78 3.40
CA GLY A 69 7.37 2.65 4.80
C GLY A 69 7.34 3.96 5.55
N GLY A 70 7.07 3.90 6.85
CA GLY A 70 6.98 5.03 7.76
C GLY A 70 6.87 4.58 9.22
N PRO A 71 6.89 5.50 10.20
CA PRO A 71 6.62 5.15 11.59
C PRO A 71 5.25 4.49 11.78
N VAL A 72 5.11 3.64 12.81
CA VAL A 72 3.81 3.09 13.22
C VAL A 72 2.79 4.23 13.40
N ASN A 73 1.53 3.99 13.02
CA ASN A 73 0.45 4.97 12.97
C ASN A 73 0.60 6.09 11.92
N THR A 74 1.54 5.99 10.97
CA THR A 74 1.55 6.90 9.81
C THR A 74 0.24 6.76 9.04
N LEU A 75 -0.41 7.89 8.76
CA LEU A 75 -1.74 7.92 8.14
C LEU A 75 -1.70 7.55 6.66
N ILE A 76 -2.70 6.78 6.26
CA ILE A 76 -2.93 6.32 4.89
C ILE A 76 -4.20 6.97 4.38
N HIS A 77 -4.07 7.72 3.30
CA HIS A 77 -5.13 8.55 2.74
C HIS A 77 -5.67 7.94 1.44
N ALA A 78 -6.94 8.18 1.16
CA ALA A 78 -7.56 7.87 -0.10
C ALA A 78 -6.94 8.73 -1.21
N PHE A 79 -6.26 8.11 -2.19
CA PHE A 79 -5.71 8.85 -3.33
C PHE A 79 -6.80 9.47 -4.21
N GLY A 80 -8.01 8.89 -4.20
CA GLY A 80 -9.21 9.33 -4.91
C GLY A 80 -10.45 8.79 -4.22
N GLU A 81 -11.63 9.32 -4.54
CA GLU A 81 -12.91 8.86 -3.99
C GLU A 81 -13.22 7.40 -4.35
N GLY A 82 -13.98 6.72 -3.50
CA GLY A 82 -14.31 5.30 -3.67
C GLY A 82 -15.24 4.75 -2.60
N GLU A 83 -15.31 3.42 -2.57
CA GLU A 83 -16.05 2.66 -1.56
C GLU A 83 -15.22 1.51 -0.99
N ILE A 84 -15.46 1.14 0.27
CA ILE A 84 -14.85 -0.02 0.91
C ILE A 84 -15.43 -1.28 0.27
N ALA A 85 -14.59 -2.07 -0.38
CA ALA A 85 -14.97 -3.30 -1.05
C ALA A 85 -14.89 -4.52 -0.11
N GLU A 86 -13.86 -4.58 0.74
CA GLU A 86 -13.67 -5.67 1.70
C GLU A 86 -12.77 -5.23 2.86
N ILE A 87 -12.95 -5.88 4.01
CA ILE A 87 -12.05 -5.76 5.17
C ILE A 87 -11.66 -7.19 5.55
N ALA A 88 -10.36 -7.47 5.58
CA ALA A 88 -9.84 -8.78 5.89
C ALA A 88 -8.79 -8.70 7.01
N LEU A 89 -8.63 -9.81 7.73
CA LEU A 89 -7.55 -10.02 8.69
C LEU A 89 -6.77 -11.25 8.23
N ASN A 90 -5.58 -11.01 7.68
CA ASN A 90 -4.68 -12.03 7.17
C ASN A 90 -3.56 -12.22 8.19
N ASP A 91 -3.87 -12.87 9.32
CA ASP A 91 -3.03 -12.90 10.52
C ASP A 91 -1.91 -13.96 10.50
N GLU A 92 -1.71 -14.64 9.37
CA GLU A 92 -0.59 -15.56 9.21
C GLU A 92 0.76 -14.83 9.16
N ASP A 93 1.80 -15.49 9.66
CA ASP A 93 3.16 -14.94 9.68
C ASP A 93 3.69 -14.66 8.26
N GLY A 94 4.15 -13.43 8.02
CA GLY A 94 4.55 -12.92 6.72
C GLY A 94 3.39 -12.55 5.79
N SER A 95 2.13 -12.70 6.19
CA SER A 95 0.95 -12.29 5.43
C SER A 95 0.69 -10.78 5.53
N TYR A 96 -0.47 -10.32 5.07
CA TYR A 96 -0.80 -8.89 5.00
C TYR A 96 -1.26 -8.27 6.34
N GLY A 97 -1.56 -9.06 7.38
CA GLY A 97 -2.21 -8.54 8.58
C GLY A 97 -3.58 -7.89 8.28
N PRO A 98 -4.00 -6.88 9.05
CA PRO A 98 -5.18 -6.09 8.75
C PRO A 98 -5.11 -5.47 7.35
N THR A 99 -6.13 -5.76 6.55
CA THR A 99 -6.18 -5.42 5.13
C THR A 99 -7.48 -4.71 4.81
N LEU A 100 -7.38 -3.60 4.07
CA LEU A 100 -8.51 -2.85 3.55
C LEU A 100 -8.48 -2.87 2.03
N ILE A 101 -9.58 -3.29 1.41
CA ILE A 101 -9.71 -3.26 -0.05
C ILE A 101 -10.74 -2.21 -0.41
N THR A 102 -10.38 -1.29 -1.30
CA THR A 102 -11.27 -0.27 -1.83
C THR A 102 -11.58 -0.50 -3.30
N LYS A 103 -12.74 -0.03 -3.74
CA LYS A 103 -13.16 0.00 -5.15
C LYS A 103 -13.30 1.43 -5.61
N HIS A 104 -12.79 1.70 -6.81
CA HIS A 104 -12.77 3.01 -7.42
C HIS A 104 -13.32 2.94 -8.84
N THR A 105 -13.98 4.01 -9.29
CA THR A 105 -14.33 4.24 -10.69
C THR A 105 -13.82 5.63 -11.08
N LEU A 106 -12.57 5.71 -11.55
CA LEU A 106 -11.84 6.97 -11.75
C LEU A 106 -11.16 7.03 -13.13
N ARG A 107 -10.82 8.24 -13.60
CA ARG A 107 -10.09 8.46 -14.87
C ARG A 107 -8.59 8.30 -14.66
N LEU A 108 -7.98 7.26 -15.21
CA LEU A 108 -6.55 6.99 -15.00
C LEU A 108 -5.68 7.57 -16.14
N PRO A 109 -4.41 7.94 -15.87
CA PRO A 109 -3.46 8.23 -16.93
C PRO A 109 -2.92 6.92 -17.55
N SER A 110 -2.62 6.93 -18.84
CA SER A 110 -2.00 5.78 -19.54
C SER A 110 -0.48 5.79 -19.53
N VAL A 111 0.13 6.92 -19.15
CA VAL A 111 1.58 7.07 -18.98
C VAL A 111 1.88 7.81 -17.69
N VAL A 112 3.01 7.51 -17.05
CA VAL A 112 3.44 8.15 -15.80
C VAL A 112 3.57 9.66 -15.98
N GLY A 113 2.85 10.43 -15.14
CA GLY A 113 2.81 11.89 -15.22
C GLY A 113 2.05 12.45 -16.43
N GLY A 114 1.40 11.59 -17.23
CA GLY A 114 0.56 12.00 -18.35
C GLY A 114 -0.81 12.54 -17.93
N PRO A 115 -1.59 13.06 -18.89
CA PRO A 115 -2.97 13.47 -18.64
C PRO A 115 -3.86 12.28 -18.30
N LEU A 116 -4.96 12.53 -17.60
CA LEU A 116 -6.01 11.53 -17.41
C LEU A 116 -6.70 11.21 -18.74
N GLU A 117 -7.07 9.94 -18.94
CA GLU A 117 -7.98 9.55 -20.02
C GLU A 117 -9.37 10.17 -19.83
N ASP A 118 -10.16 10.27 -20.91
CA ASP A 118 -11.53 10.79 -20.84
C ASP A 118 -12.48 9.81 -20.12
N GLU A 119 -12.24 8.51 -20.29
CA GLU A 119 -13.07 7.45 -19.73
C GLU A 119 -12.65 7.07 -18.31
N THR A 120 -13.63 6.74 -17.46
CA THR A 120 -13.38 6.16 -16.14
C THR A 120 -13.18 4.66 -16.24
N ARG A 121 -12.30 4.11 -15.39
CA ARG A 121 -12.11 2.67 -15.22
C ARG A 121 -12.45 2.26 -13.80
N THR A 122 -13.04 1.08 -13.68
CA THR A 122 -13.25 0.43 -12.37
C THR A 122 -12.04 -0.43 -12.04
N PHE A 123 -11.54 -0.30 -10.82
CA PHE A 123 -10.43 -1.07 -10.29
C PHE A 123 -10.51 -1.15 -8.76
N TRP A 124 -9.72 -2.06 -8.19
CA TRP A 124 -9.61 -2.25 -6.76
C TRP A 124 -8.20 -1.96 -6.28
N VAL A 125 -8.09 -1.49 -5.05
CA VAL A 125 -6.81 -1.24 -4.38
C VAL A 125 -6.81 -1.94 -3.04
N LEU A 126 -5.80 -2.79 -2.83
CA LEU A 126 -5.51 -3.43 -1.56
C LEU A 126 -4.52 -2.57 -0.80
N TYR A 127 -4.83 -2.30 0.47
CA TYR A 127 -3.94 -1.71 1.46
C TYR A 127 -3.69 -2.75 2.56
N GLY A 128 -2.49 -3.31 2.58
CA GLY A 128 -2.05 -4.28 3.59
C GLY A 128 -1.17 -3.65 4.67
N HIS A 129 -0.84 -4.45 5.69
CA HIS A 129 0.02 -4.11 6.82
C HIS A 129 -0.52 -2.94 7.66
N LEU A 130 -1.85 -2.85 7.78
CA LEU A 130 -2.54 -1.78 8.49
C LEU A 130 -2.61 -2.04 9.99
N SER A 131 -2.90 -1.01 10.76
CA SER A 131 -3.34 -1.17 12.15
C SER A 131 -4.81 -1.55 12.19
N TRP A 132 -5.16 -2.62 12.93
CA TRP A 132 -6.54 -3.10 13.02
C TRP A 132 -7.49 -2.03 13.55
N ASN A 133 -7.07 -1.31 14.59
CA ASN A 133 -7.89 -0.26 15.21
C ASN A 133 -8.19 0.89 14.24
N SER A 134 -7.32 1.13 13.26
CA SER A 134 -7.47 2.23 12.30
C SER A 134 -8.49 1.96 11.20
N ILE A 135 -8.92 0.71 11.04
CA ILE A 135 -9.91 0.30 10.03
C ILE A 135 -11.22 -0.24 10.63
N ALA A 136 -11.27 -0.41 11.95
CA ALA A 136 -12.41 -0.99 12.66
C ALA A 136 -13.72 -0.17 12.52
N GLN A 137 -13.63 1.11 12.14
CA GLN A 137 -14.78 1.95 11.87
C GLN A 137 -15.47 1.66 10.53
N TRP A 138 -14.74 1.07 9.58
CA TRP A 138 -15.24 0.86 8.22
C TRP A 138 -16.11 -0.39 8.11
N LYS A 139 -17.01 -0.37 7.13
CA LYS A 139 -17.80 -1.51 6.70
C LYS A 139 -17.83 -1.56 5.18
N LYS A 140 -18.00 -2.77 4.63
CA LYS A 140 -18.22 -2.97 3.20
C LYS A 140 -19.38 -2.09 2.70
N GLY A 141 -19.11 -1.34 1.63
CA GLY A 141 -20.03 -0.38 1.02
C GLY A 141 -19.93 1.05 1.56
N ASP A 142 -19.18 1.29 2.62
CA ASP A 142 -18.93 2.66 3.10
C ASP A 142 -18.19 3.48 2.04
N ARG A 143 -18.53 4.76 1.92
CA ARG A 143 -17.93 5.68 0.94
C ARG A 143 -16.96 6.64 1.60
N PHE A 144 -15.97 7.05 0.84
CA PHE A 144 -14.97 8.03 1.25
C PHE A 144 -14.59 8.93 0.06
N MET A 145 -14.06 10.10 0.37
CA MET A 145 -13.63 11.11 -0.59
C MET A 145 -12.11 11.10 -0.73
N GLN A 146 -11.63 11.70 -1.82
CA GLN A 146 -10.20 11.95 -2.02
C GLN A 146 -9.60 12.72 -0.83
N GLY A 147 -8.49 12.21 -0.28
CA GLY A 147 -7.79 12.80 0.86
C GLY A 147 -8.32 12.38 2.22
N ASP A 148 -9.44 11.65 2.31
CA ASP A 148 -9.91 11.09 3.59
C ASP A 148 -8.88 10.10 4.14
N VAL A 149 -8.74 10.05 5.46
CA VAL A 149 -7.91 9.05 6.14
C VAL A 149 -8.64 7.71 6.11
N LEU A 150 -8.06 6.73 5.43
CA LEU A 150 -8.58 5.37 5.35
C LEU A 150 -8.11 4.51 6.51
N ALA A 151 -6.83 4.62 6.87
CA ALA A 151 -6.17 3.74 7.83
C ALA A 151 -4.89 4.39 8.37
N ALA A 152 -4.17 3.63 9.18
CA ALA A 152 -2.80 3.93 9.61
C ALA A 152 -1.92 2.68 9.53
N MET A 153 -0.60 2.84 9.38
CA MET A 153 0.36 1.73 9.35
C MET A 153 0.36 0.96 10.66
N GLY A 154 0.35 -0.38 10.57
CA GLY A 154 0.37 -1.29 11.70
C GLY A 154 1.76 -1.52 12.28
N ASP A 155 1.78 -1.96 13.52
CA ASP A 155 2.97 -2.45 14.21
C ASP A 155 3.34 -3.88 13.74
N GLU A 156 4.61 -4.26 13.85
CA GLU A 156 5.10 -5.62 13.55
C GLU A 156 4.30 -6.72 14.24
N SER A 157 3.77 -6.45 15.44
CA SER A 157 2.95 -7.40 16.20
C SER A 157 1.56 -7.68 15.61
N GLU A 158 1.07 -6.86 14.67
CA GLU A 158 -0.24 -7.04 14.03
C GLU A 158 -0.19 -7.11 12.50
N ASN A 159 0.85 -6.58 11.86
CA ASN A 159 0.90 -6.39 10.41
C ASN A 159 1.45 -7.59 9.61
N GLY A 160 1.57 -8.76 10.25
CA GLY A 160 2.21 -9.95 9.68
C GLY A 160 3.72 -10.05 9.93
N GLY A 161 4.26 -9.31 10.90
CA GLY A 161 5.67 -9.39 11.30
C GLY A 161 6.62 -8.56 10.43
N TRP A 162 6.12 -7.60 9.66
CA TRP A 162 6.90 -6.78 8.75
C TRP A 162 7.28 -5.43 9.36
N PRO A 163 8.46 -4.87 9.04
CA PRO A 163 8.77 -3.49 9.39
C PRO A 163 7.65 -2.54 8.96
N PRO A 164 7.22 -1.55 9.77
CA PRO A 164 6.02 -0.77 9.50
C PRO A 164 6.00 -0.10 8.11
N HIS A 165 5.00 -0.47 7.30
CA HIS A 165 4.74 0.07 5.98
C HIS A 165 3.28 -0.15 5.58
N VAL A 166 2.83 0.47 4.50
CA VAL A 166 1.62 0.05 3.78
C VAL A 166 2.01 -0.60 2.47
N HIS A 167 1.45 -1.79 2.21
CA HIS A 167 1.51 -2.41 0.89
C HIS A 167 0.31 -1.95 0.06
N VAL A 168 0.56 -1.38 -1.12
CA VAL A 168 -0.46 -0.87 -2.02
C VAL A 168 -0.43 -1.66 -3.32
N GLN A 169 -1.52 -2.35 -3.65
CA GLN A 169 -1.63 -3.14 -4.86
C GLN A 169 -2.93 -2.84 -5.61
N MET A 170 -2.84 -2.67 -6.92
CA MET A 170 -3.99 -2.41 -7.79
C MET A 170 -4.35 -3.64 -8.61
N THR A 171 -5.64 -3.84 -8.87
CA THR A 171 -6.15 -4.90 -9.76
C THR A 171 -7.35 -4.41 -10.57
N TRP A 172 -7.49 -4.92 -11.80
CA TRP A 172 -8.64 -4.68 -12.67
C TRP A 172 -9.83 -5.58 -12.35
N GLU A 173 -9.62 -6.66 -11.62
CA GLU A 173 -10.64 -7.64 -11.26
C GLU A 173 -10.95 -7.55 -9.78
N ALA A 174 -12.21 -7.77 -9.42
CA ALA A 174 -12.62 -7.81 -8.03
C ALA A 174 -11.88 -8.95 -7.31
N PRO A 175 -11.31 -8.72 -6.12
CA PRO A 175 -10.70 -9.79 -5.34
C PRO A 175 -11.76 -10.79 -4.91
N VAL A 176 -11.33 -12.05 -4.80
CA VAL A 176 -12.14 -13.17 -4.30
C VAL A 176 -11.62 -13.48 -2.90
N ASP A 177 -12.52 -13.44 -1.92
CA ASP A 177 -12.29 -13.82 -0.51
C ASP A 177 -11.34 -12.95 0.33
N GLY A 178 -11.04 -11.72 -0.11
CA GLY A 178 -10.27 -10.74 0.69
C GLY A 178 -8.78 -10.82 0.42
#